data_AF-A0A943JV44-F1
#
_entry.id   AF-A0A943JV44-F1
#
_cell.length_a   1.000
_cell.length_b   1.000
_cell.length_c   1.000
_cell.angle_alpha   90.00
_cell.angle_beta   90.00
_cell.angle_gamma   90.00
#
_symmetry.space_group_name_H-M   'P 1'
#
loop_
_entity.id
_entity.type
_entity.pdbx_description
1 polymer ?
#
loop_
_entity_poly.entity_id
_entity_poly.type
_entity_poly.pdbx_seq_one_letter_code
_entity_poly.pdbx_strand_id
1 'polypeptide(L)'
;MRKFFSGLFIMMAFSSLALADNGGLGIVSDEDFKKVGVSQENINKAKGMVGKVSTNYKMLLLEKKQLELEVNKYVLDGAEQNLAEIDALFDRIGDIEANILKDRIRSQIEMQKYITQEQYIKARDIAIRRINESRNK
;
A
#
# COMPACT_ATOMS: atom_id res chain seq x y z
N MET A 1 -11.77 -11.54 -21.86
CA MET A 1 -10.37 -11.47 -21.38
C MET A 1 -9.79 -10.06 -21.28
N ARG A 2 -9.93 -9.16 -22.27
CA ARG A 2 -9.40 -7.77 -22.21
C ARG A 2 -9.78 -6.96 -20.95
N LYS A 3 -11.00 -7.13 -20.43
CA LYS A 3 -11.49 -6.42 -19.23
C LYS A 3 -10.89 -6.94 -17.91
N PHE A 4 -10.55 -8.23 -17.83
CA PHE A 4 -9.89 -8.82 -16.66
C PHE A 4 -8.42 -8.40 -16.56
N PHE A 5 -7.71 -8.33 -17.69
CA PHE A 5 -6.35 -7.81 -17.74
C PHE A 5 -6.28 -6.32 -17.40
N SER A 6 -7.29 -5.53 -17.80
CA SER A 6 -7.40 -4.12 -17.39
C SER A 6 -7.58 -3.97 -15.87
N GLY A 7 -8.43 -4.78 -15.23
CA GLY A 7 -8.63 -4.77 -13.78
C GLY A 7 -7.37 -5.14 -12.97
N LEU A 8 -6.59 -6.12 -13.44
CA LEU A 8 -5.35 -6.54 -12.80
C LEU A 8 -4.24 -5.46 -12.90
N PHE A 9 -4.17 -4.74 -14.03
CA PHE A 9 -3.27 -3.60 -14.21
C PHE A 9 -3.68 -2.38 -13.37
N ILE A 10 -4.99 -2.18 -13.12
CA ILE A 10 -5.51 -1.11 -12.24
C ILE A 10 -5.03 -1.30 -10.80
N MET A 11 -4.92 -2.56 -10.31
CA MET A 11 -4.40 -2.84 -8.97
C MET A 11 -2.89 -2.63 -8.82
N MET A 12 -2.11 -2.89 -9.88
CA MET A 12 -0.64 -2.73 -9.86
C MET A 12 -0.18 -1.27 -9.99
N ALA A 13 -0.93 -0.41 -10.70
CA ALA A 13 -0.51 0.99 -10.88
C ALA A 13 -0.47 1.79 -9.56
N PHE A 14 -1.28 1.40 -8.58
CA PHE A 14 -1.31 2.01 -7.25
C PHE A 14 -0.56 1.20 -6.18
N SER A 15 0.03 0.03 -6.49
CA SER A 15 0.72 -0.79 -5.49
C SER A 15 2.07 -0.23 -5.05
N SER A 16 2.62 0.75 -5.75
CA SER A 16 3.86 1.45 -5.38
C SER A 16 3.67 2.61 -4.39
N LEU A 17 2.44 2.92 -3.97
CA LEU A 17 2.16 3.99 -2.99
C LEU A 17 2.44 3.60 -1.53
N ALA A 18 2.83 2.35 -1.27
CA ALA A 18 3.11 1.85 0.08
C ALA A 18 4.35 2.49 0.75
N LEU A 19 5.09 3.36 0.07
CA LEU A 19 6.23 4.08 0.61
C LEU A 19 6.05 5.58 0.39
N ALA A 20 5.11 6.17 1.14
CA ALA A 20 5.12 7.61 1.35
C ALA A 20 6.33 7.93 2.24
N ASP A 21 7.34 8.56 1.65
CA ASP A 21 8.39 9.26 2.39
C ASP A 21 8.34 10.76 2.02
N ASN A 22 8.74 11.56 3.00
CA ASN A 22 8.60 13.00 3.17
C ASN A 22 8.45 13.85 1.88
N GLY A 23 7.21 14.22 1.54
CA GLY A 23 6.90 15.33 0.62
C GLY A 23 5.87 15.03 -0.47
N GLY A 24 5.60 13.75 -0.79
CA GLY A 24 4.74 13.35 -1.91
C GLY A 24 3.98 12.05 -1.67
N LEU A 25 3.27 11.58 -2.71
CA LEU A 25 2.62 10.27 -2.75
C LEU A 25 3.52 9.29 -3.53
N GLY A 26 4.46 8.65 -2.82
CA GLY A 26 5.56 7.91 -3.42
C GLY A 26 6.54 8.87 -4.10
N ILE A 27 6.91 8.61 -5.36
CA ILE A 27 7.84 9.46 -6.13
C ILE A 27 7.21 10.77 -6.63
N VAL A 28 5.89 10.91 -6.54
CA VAL A 28 5.12 12.03 -7.09
C VAL A 28 5.01 13.14 -6.05
N SER A 29 5.54 14.32 -6.35
CA SER A 29 5.48 15.47 -5.45
C SER A 29 4.18 16.26 -5.62
N ASP A 30 3.89 17.15 -4.68
CA ASP A 30 2.72 18.03 -4.76
C ASP A 30 2.75 18.91 -6.01
N GLU A 31 3.94 19.36 -6.42
CA GLU A 31 4.12 20.15 -7.64
C GLU A 31 3.81 19.34 -8.91
N ASP A 32 4.07 18.03 -8.93
CA ASP A 32 3.67 17.17 -10.05
C ASP A 32 2.15 17.04 -10.14
N PHE A 33 1.48 16.91 -9.00
CA PHE A 33 0.01 16.86 -8.93
C PHE A 33 -0.64 18.19 -9.32
N LYS A 34 -0.07 19.31 -8.89
CA LYS A 34 -0.54 20.65 -9.30
C LYS A 34 -0.43 20.85 -10.81
N LYS A 35 0.65 20.39 -11.45
CA LYS A 35 0.84 20.46 -12.91
C LYS A 35 -0.22 19.72 -13.72
N VAL A 36 -0.93 18.77 -13.11
CA VAL A 36 -2.03 18.02 -13.74
C VAL A 36 -3.42 18.43 -13.22
N GLY A 37 -3.50 19.58 -12.54
CA GLY A 37 -4.75 20.20 -12.11
C GLY A 37 -5.35 19.61 -10.83
N VAL A 38 -4.57 18.94 -9.99
CA VAL A 38 -5.03 18.52 -8.66
C VAL A 38 -4.89 19.69 -7.68
N SER A 39 -5.96 20.02 -6.94
CA SER A 39 -5.93 21.06 -5.91
C SER A 39 -5.08 20.63 -4.69
N GLN A 40 -4.48 21.59 -3.99
CA GLN A 40 -3.73 21.30 -2.76
C GLN A 40 -4.60 20.63 -1.69
N GLU A 41 -5.89 21.00 -1.62
CA GLU A 41 -6.85 20.37 -0.71
C GLU A 41 -6.99 18.87 -0.98
N ASN A 42 -7.15 18.48 -2.25
CA ASN A 42 -7.26 17.08 -2.65
C ASN A 42 -5.95 16.31 -2.43
N ILE A 43 -4.80 16.96 -2.65
CA ILE A 43 -3.48 16.39 -2.34
C ILE A 43 -3.37 16.10 -0.84
N ASN A 44 -3.74 17.05 0.01
CA ASN A 44 -3.69 16.90 1.47
C ASN A 44 -4.63 15.78 1.95
N LYS A 45 -5.85 15.69 1.41
CA LYS A 45 -6.80 14.61 1.71
C LYS A 45 -6.24 13.24 1.31
N ALA A 46 -5.65 13.13 0.12
CA ALA A 46 -5.03 11.89 -0.35
C ALA A 46 -3.82 11.49 0.51
N LYS A 47 -2.96 12.43 0.90
CA LYS A 47 -1.84 12.20 1.83
C LYS A 47 -2.29 11.71 3.20
N GLY A 48 -3.32 12.35 3.78
CA GLY A 48 -3.86 11.94 5.08
C GLY A 48 -4.39 10.50 5.06
N MET A 49 -5.05 10.11 3.97
CA MET A 49 -5.55 8.76 3.76
C MET A 49 -4.41 7.73 3.64
N VAL A 50 -3.42 8.01 2.81
CA VAL A 50 -2.23 7.14 2.66
C VAL A 50 -1.47 7.02 3.98
N GLY A 51 -1.35 8.11 4.75
CA GLY A 51 -0.75 8.10 6.07
C GLY A 51 -1.45 7.14 7.02
N LYS A 52 -2.79 7.23 7.13
CA LYS A 52 -3.59 6.33 7.98
C LYS A 52 -3.42 4.87 7.57
N VAL A 53 -3.47 4.58 6.28
CA VAL A 53 -3.34 3.21 5.73
C VAL A 53 -1.94 2.67 5.95
N SER A 54 -0.91 3.50 5.76
CA SER A 54 0.50 3.13 6.01
C SER A 54 0.73 2.80 7.48
N THR A 55 0.20 3.61 8.40
CA THR A 55 0.27 3.32 9.83
C THR A 55 -0.44 2.02 10.18
N ASN A 56 -1.67 1.82 9.70
CA ASN A 56 -2.42 0.58 9.97
C ASN A 56 -1.68 -0.65 9.42
N TYR A 57 -1.16 -0.54 8.19
CA TYR A 57 -0.35 -1.59 7.57
C TYR A 57 0.88 -1.94 8.40
N LYS A 58 1.62 -0.94 8.90
CA LYS A 58 2.77 -1.17 9.78
C LYS A 58 2.38 -1.89 11.06
N MET A 59 1.27 -1.51 11.68
CA MET A 59 0.76 -2.18 12.88
C MET A 59 0.39 -3.64 12.61
N LEU A 60 -0.38 -3.92 11.56
CA LEU A 60 -0.75 -5.27 11.16
C LEU A 60 0.47 -6.12 10.79
N LEU A 61 1.48 -5.53 10.16
CA LEU A 61 2.73 -6.24 9.84
C LEU A 61 3.51 -6.62 11.11
N LEU A 62 3.53 -5.74 12.12
CA LEU A 62 4.14 -6.05 13.42
C LEU A 62 3.38 -7.16 14.14
N GLU A 63 2.05 -7.11 14.13
CA GLU A 63 1.20 -8.16 14.70
C GLU A 63 1.43 -9.51 14.01
N LYS A 64 1.48 -9.54 12.67
CA LYS A 64 1.83 -10.74 11.91
C LYS A 64 3.19 -11.31 12.35
N LYS A 65 4.23 -10.47 12.44
CA LYS A 65 5.56 -10.91 12.89
C LYS A 65 5.55 -11.47 14.31
N GLN A 66 4.74 -10.91 15.19
CA GLN A 66 4.58 -11.42 16.55
C GLN A 66 3.97 -12.84 16.52
N LEU A 67 2.91 -13.05 15.73
CA LEU A 67 2.29 -14.38 15.58
C LEU A 67 3.25 -15.40 14.95
N GLU A 68 4.04 -15.01 13.94
CA GLU A 68 5.07 -15.87 13.35
C GLU A 68 6.12 -16.31 14.40
N LEU A 69 6.51 -15.42 15.32
CA LEU A 69 7.39 -15.77 16.43
C LEU A 69 6.72 -16.72 17.43
N GLU A 70 5.42 -16.54 17.68
CA GLU A 70 4.64 -17.42 18.55
C GLU A 70 4.49 -18.83 17.95
N VAL A 71 4.27 -18.94 16.64
CA VAL A 71 4.31 -20.21 15.91
C VAL A 71 5.66 -20.89 16.09
N ASN A 72 6.77 -20.16 15.90
CA ASN A 72 8.11 -20.72 16.07
C ASN A 72 8.32 -21.27 17.48
N LYS A 73 7.79 -20.61 18.51
CA LYS A 73 7.84 -21.10 19.89
C LYS A 73 7.11 -22.45 20.02
N TYR A 74 5.87 -22.56 19.55
CA TYR A 74 5.11 -23.81 19.63
C TYR A 74 5.74 -24.97 18.84
N VAL A 75 6.37 -24.66 17.70
CA VAL A 75 7.15 -25.66 16.93
C VAL A 75 8.35 -26.16 17.74
N LEU A 76 9.07 -25.27 18.42
CA LEU A 76 10.24 -25.62 19.25
C LEU A 76 9.85 -26.37 20.53
N ASP A 77 8.73 -26.02 21.15
CA ASP A 77 8.14 -26.72 22.31
C ASP A 77 7.50 -28.07 21.91
N GLY A 78 7.47 -28.33 20.60
CA GLY A 78 7.19 -29.58 19.91
C GLY A 78 5.88 -29.53 19.11
N ALA A 79 6.02 -29.72 17.80
CA ALA A 79 4.99 -29.36 16.84
C ALA A 79 3.74 -30.25 16.88
N GLU A 80 3.88 -31.56 17.10
CA GLU A 80 2.74 -32.50 17.02
C GLU A 80 1.72 -32.25 18.13
N GLN A 81 2.18 -32.00 19.36
CA GLN A 81 1.30 -31.71 20.49
C GLN A 81 0.67 -30.32 20.44
N ASN A 82 1.28 -29.39 19.71
CA ASN A 82 0.85 -27.99 19.62
C ASN A 82 0.21 -27.66 18.26
N LEU A 83 -0.18 -28.67 17.46
CA LEU A 83 -0.67 -28.46 16.10
C LEU A 83 -1.91 -27.57 16.07
N ALA A 84 -2.82 -27.74 17.04
CA ALA A 84 -4.05 -26.95 17.11
C ALA A 84 -3.76 -25.46 17.37
N GLU A 85 -2.80 -25.15 18.24
CA GLU A 85 -2.34 -23.79 18.52
C GLU A 85 -1.64 -23.18 17.30
N ILE A 86 -0.79 -23.96 16.62
CA ILE A 86 -0.11 -23.54 15.39
C ILE A 86 -1.13 -23.20 14.30
N ASP A 87 -2.12 -24.06 14.07
CA ASP A 87 -3.18 -23.85 13.07
C ASP A 87 -3.98 -22.58 13.39
N ALA A 88 -4.38 -22.38 14.65
CA ALA A 88 -5.10 -21.18 15.07
C ALA A 88 -4.29 -19.88 14.88
N LEU A 89 -2.97 -19.93 15.09
CA LEU A 89 -2.08 -18.79 14.83
C LEU A 89 -1.98 -18.50 13.33
N PHE A 90 -1.92 -19.53 12.48
CA PHE A 90 -1.91 -19.35 11.03
C PHE A 90 -3.24 -18.81 10.50
N ASP A 91 -4.38 -19.22 11.04
CA ASP A 91 -5.68 -18.65 10.70
C ASP A 91 -5.71 -17.13 10.99
N ARG A 92 -5.19 -16.72 12.15
CA ARG A 92 -5.07 -15.30 12.52
C ARG A 92 -4.11 -14.54 11.59
N ILE A 93 -2.99 -15.16 11.19
CA ILE A 93 -2.09 -14.57 10.18
C ILE A 93 -2.83 -14.39 8.85
N GLY A 94 -3.60 -15.38 8.42
CA GLY A 94 -4.44 -15.31 7.22
C GLY A 94 -5.44 -14.15 7.26
N ASP A 95 -6.10 -13.94 8.39
CA ASP A 95 -7.00 -12.82 8.60
C ASP A 95 -6.29 -11.46 8.51
N ILE A 96 -5.09 -11.34 9.09
CA ILE A 96 -4.28 -10.13 9.00
C ILE A 96 -3.91 -9.84 7.54
N GLU A 97 -3.45 -10.84 6.78
CA GLU A 97 -3.11 -10.67 5.36
C GLU A 97 -4.32 -10.26 4.53
N ALA A 98 -5.48 -10.88 4.78
CA ALA A 98 -6.72 -10.51 4.13
C ALA A 98 -7.12 -9.06 4.46
N ASN A 99 -6.96 -8.62 5.71
CA ASN A 99 -7.27 -7.25 6.12
C ASN A 99 -6.33 -6.22 5.47
N ILE A 100 -5.03 -6.50 5.42
CA ILE A 100 -4.04 -5.68 4.70
C ILE A 100 -4.46 -5.50 3.23
N LEU A 101 -4.84 -6.58 2.55
CA LEU A 101 -5.25 -6.53 1.15
C LEU A 101 -6.55 -5.73 0.96
N LYS A 102 -7.54 -5.94 1.83
CA LYS A 102 -8.81 -5.19 1.82
C LYS A 102 -8.58 -3.70 2.01
N ASP A 103 -7.78 -3.31 3.00
CA ASP A 103 -7.51 -1.91 3.32
C ASP A 103 -6.71 -1.21 2.20
N ARG A 104 -5.80 -1.94 1.55
CA ARG A 104 -5.13 -1.43 0.36
C ARG A 104 -6.12 -1.14 -0.77
N ILE A 105 -7.04 -2.05 -1.08
CA ILE A 105 -8.02 -1.82 -2.17
C ILE A 105 -8.98 -0.68 -1.80
N ARG A 106 -9.47 -0.66 -0.55
CA ARG A 106 -10.37 0.39 -0.07
C ARG A 106 -9.72 1.77 -0.17
N SER A 107 -8.47 1.90 0.26
CA SER A 107 -7.74 3.17 0.19
C SER A 107 -7.49 3.62 -1.25
N GLN A 108 -7.21 2.70 -2.17
CA GLN A 108 -7.12 3.02 -3.60
C GLN A 108 -8.45 3.56 -4.15
N ILE A 109 -9.57 2.92 -3.81
CA ILE A 109 -10.91 3.36 -4.22
C ILE A 109 -11.23 4.75 -3.64
N GLU A 110 -10.93 4.96 -2.37
CA GLU A 110 -11.20 6.23 -1.71
C GLU A 110 -10.30 7.37 -2.23
N MET A 111 -9.03 7.09 -2.55
CA MET A 111 -8.11 8.06 -3.13
C MET A 111 -8.60 8.58 -4.49
N GLN A 112 -9.25 7.74 -5.30
CA GLN A 112 -9.78 8.13 -6.60
C GLN A 112 -10.82 9.27 -6.53
N LYS A 113 -11.42 9.50 -5.36
CA LYS A 113 -12.33 10.63 -5.12
C LYS A 113 -11.62 11.99 -5.14
N TYR A 114 -10.31 12.00 -4.88
CA TYR A 114 -9.50 13.23 -4.77
C TYR A 114 -8.51 13.38 -5.92
N ILE A 115 -7.93 12.27 -6.38
CA ILE A 115 -6.95 12.22 -7.46
C ILE A 115 -7.39 11.12 -8.43
N THR A 116 -7.81 11.51 -9.63
CA THR A 116 -8.21 10.54 -10.65
C THR A 116 -7.01 9.71 -11.12
N GLN A 117 -7.29 8.53 -11.68
CA GLN A 117 -6.24 7.66 -12.23
C GLN A 117 -5.43 8.37 -13.33
N GLU A 118 -6.09 9.12 -14.20
CA GLU A 118 -5.42 9.87 -15.26
C GLU A 118 -4.49 10.95 -14.71
N GLN A 119 -4.94 11.70 -13.70
CA GLN A 119 -4.11 12.68 -13.00
C GLN A 119 -2.91 12.01 -12.34
N TYR A 120 -3.11 10.87 -11.67
CA TYR A 120 -2.01 10.14 -11.04
C TYR A 120 -0.96 9.67 -12.06
N ILE A 121 -1.39 9.09 -13.18
CA ILE A 121 -0.47 8.61 -14.24
C ILE A 121 0.32 9.79 -14.82
N LYS A 122 -0.37 10.89 -15.20
CA LYS A 122 0.29 12.07 -15.76
C LYS A 122 1.28 12.70 -14.76
N ALA A 123 0.91 12.81 -13.49
CA ALA A 123 1.79 13.33 -12.45
C ALA A 123 3.00 12.41 -12.23
N ARG A 124 2.80 11.10 -12.29
CA ARG A 124 3.88 10.11 -12.21
C ARG A 124 4.85 10.21 -13.39
N ASP A 125 4.38 10.41 -14.61
CA ASP A 125 5.24 10.59 -15.78
C ASP A 125 6.07 11.87 -15.69
N ILE A 126 5.52 12.94 -15.10
CA ILE A 126 6.27 14.16 -14.79
C ILE A 126 7.35 13.86 -13.73
N ALA A 127 6.99 13.13 -12.66
CA ALA A 127 7.92 12.77 -11.60
C ALA A 127 9.10 11.92 -12.12
N ILE A 128 8.82 10.92 -12.98
CA ILE A 128 9.85 10.06 -13.59
C ILE A 128 10.80 10.89 -14.45
N ARG A 129 10.27 11.78 -15.31
CA ARG A 129 11.10 12.67 -16.13
C ARG A 129 12.01 13.55 -15.27
N ARG A 130 11.46 14.19 -14.23
CA ARG A 130 12.24 15.00 -13.28
C ARG A 130 13.37 14.18 -12.65
N ILE A 131 13.09 12.95 -12.20
CA ILE A 131 14.10 12.08 -11.57
C ILE A 131 15.21 11.72 -12.57
N ASN A 132 14.85 11.33 -13.79
CA ASN A 132 15.83 11.00 -14.83
C ASN A 132 16.70 12.20 -15.21
N GLU A 133 16.10 13.40 -15.33
CA GLU A 133 16.83 14.64 -15.60
C GLU A 133 17.78 15.01 -14.46
N SER A 134 17.39 14.76 -13.19
CA SER A 134 18.26 15.00 -12.04
C SER A 134 19.42 14.01 -11.93
N ARG A 135 19.26 12.80 -12.47
CA ARG A 135 20.29 11.73 -12.45
C ARG A 135 21.35 11.91 -13.53
N ASN A 136 21.02 12.64 -14.61
CA ASN A 136 21.91 12.90 -15.73
C ASN A 136 22.62 14.26 -15.65
N LYS A 137 22.57 14.92 -14.49
CA LYS A 137 23.33 16.13 -14.14
C LYS A 137 24.40 15.79 -13.12
#